data_AF-A0A5B7F616-F1
#
_entry.id   AF-A0A5B7F616-F1
#
_cell.length_a   1.000
_cell.length_b   1.000
_cell.length_c   1.000
_cell.angle_alpha   90.00
_cell.angle_beta   90.00
_cell.angle_gamma   90.00
#
_symmetry.space_group_name_H-M   'P 1'
#
loop_
_entity.id
_entity.type
_entity.pdbx_description
1 polymer ?
#
loop_
_entity_poly.entity_id
_entity_poly.type
_entity_poly.pdbx_seq_one_letter_code
_entity_poly.pdbx_strand_id
1 'polypeptide(L)'
;MAGGGAATHLTCIPSPLLNKFVHHVIDGLCGGASASHALFPDCPLDAFWQAGQEVATLARDVTAGRLTQHQACAQLSPLGQEAAASVCEVVSARREEIKEAMVRESLASTTTLTDFDWNVKVAVSSSTVLDLKQPLVTLRLHTSSPHGHQRDTVVEMTEAEVDSLLATLKEAQASLGNLLE
;
A
#
# COMPACT_ATOMS: atom_id res chain seq x y z
N MET A 1 8.64 -14.89 -0.21
CA MET A 1 8.06 -16.14 -0.72
C MET A 1 6.64 -16.23 -0.20
N ALA A 2 5.67 -15.69 -0.94
CA ALA A 2 4.25 -15.83 -0.63
C ALA A 2 3.68 -16.89 -1.58
N GLY A 3 3.06 -17.92 -1.02
CA GLY A 3 2.60 -19.09 -1.76
C GLY A 3 1.54 -18.72 -2.77
N GLY A 4 1.86 -18.85 -4.06
CA GLY A 4 0.87 -19.04 -5.12
C GLY A 4 0.27 -20.44 -4.98
N GLY A 5 -0.61 -20.62 -3.99
CA GLY A 5 -1.46 -21.81 -3.90
C GLY A 5 -2.57 -21.69 -4.93
N ALA A 6 -2.96 -22.81 -5.55
CA ALA A 6 -4.20 -22.85 -6.31
C ALA A 6 -5.37 -22.48 -5.36
N ALA A 7 -6.36 -21.77 -5.87
CA ALA A 7 -7.54 -21.34 -5.12
C ALA A 7 -8.44 -22.53 -4.79
N THR A 8 -8.03 -23.33 -3.79
CA THR A 8 -8.73 -24.56 -3.42
C THR A 8 -9.97 -24.26 -2.57
N HIS A 9 -9.96 -23.18 -1.80
CA HIS A 9 -11.03 -22.89 -0.83
C HIS A 9 -12.23 -22.18 -1.49
N LEU A 10 -12.01 -21.45 -2.58
CA LEU A 10 -13.09 -20.86 -3.39
C LEU A 10 -14.09 -21.89 -3.94
N THR A 11 -13.72 -23.17 -4.01
CA THR A 11 -14.62 -24.25 -4.45
C THR A 11 -15.79 -24.51 -3.49
N CYS A 12 -15.70 -24.07 -2.22
CA CYS A 12 -16.81 -24.15 -1.27
C CYS A 12 -17.94 -23.14 -1.57
N ILE A 13 -17.66 -22.10 -2.37
CA ILE A 13 -18.60 -21.04 -2.68
C ILE A 13 -19.47 -21.50 -3.87
N PRO A 14 -20.81 -21.52 -3.73
CA PRO A 14 -21.69 -21.89 -4.84
C PRO A 14 -21.48 -20.98 -6.05
N SER A 15 -21.36 -21.56 -7.24
CA SER A 15 -21.20 -20.83 -8.52
C SER A 15 -22.13 -19.61 -8.69
N PRO A 16 -23.45 -19.67 -8.37
CA PRO A 16 -24.32 -18.49 -8.53
C PRO A 16 -24.00 -17.34 -7.56
N LEU A 17 -23.31 -17.62 -6.46
CA LEU A 17 -22.96 -16.64 -5.44
C LEU A 17 -21.48 -16.21 -5.52
N LEU A 18 -20.67 -16.85 -6.37
CA LEU A 18 -19.24 -16.60 -6.48
C LEU A 18 -18.92 -15.13 -6.81
N ASN A 19 -19.58 -14.57 -7.83
CA ASN A 19 -19.38 -13.16 -8.18
C ASN A 19 -19.79 -12.23 -7.04
N LYS A 20 -20.92 -12.50 -6.40
CA LYS A 20 -21.38 -11.72 -5.25
C LYS A 20 -20.38 -11.78 -4.09
N PHE A 21 -19.82 -12.96 -3.82
CA PHE A 21 -18.77 -13.16 -2.82
C PHE A 21 -17.52 -12.32 -3.15
N VAL A 22 -17.03 -12.39 -4.40
CA VAL A 22 -15.84 -11.64 -4.85
C VAL A 22 -16.08 -10.13 -4.72
N HIS A 23 -17.25 -9.64 -5.13
CA HIS A 23 -17.61 -8.23 -4.95
C HIS A 23 -17.57 -7.81 -3.48
N HIS A 24 -18.15 -8.61 -2.58
CA HIS A 24 -18.12 -8.31 -1.14
C HIS A 24 -16.73 -8.38 -0.52
N VAL A 25 -15.84 -9.25 -1.01
CA VAL A 25 -14.44 -9.28 -0.58
C VAL A 25 -13.73 -8.00 -1.02
N ILE A 26 -13.92 -7.58 -2.28
CA ILE A 26 -13.34 -6.33 -2.80
C ILE A 26 -13.93 -5.12 -2.08
N ASP A 27 -15.23 -5.10 -1.78
CA ASP A 27 -15.86 -4.05 -0.98
C ASP A 27 -15.19 -3.96 0.39
N GLY A 28 -14.99 -5.09 1.06
CA GLY A 28 -14.26 -5.16 2.33
C GLY A 28 -12.83 -4.61 2.22
N LEU A 29 -12.11 -4.91 1.14
CA LEU A 29 -10.79 -4.33 0.89
C LEU A 29 -10.84 -2.81 0.73
N CYS A 30 -11.88 -2.30 0.07
CA CYS A 30 -12.07 -0.88 -0.22
C CYS A 30 -12.69 -0.09 0.94
N GLY A 31 -12.87 -0.70 2.12
CA GLY A 31 -13.43 -0.06 3.32
C GLY A 31 -14.96 -0.14 3.43
N GLY A 32 -15.60 -0.91 2.55
CA GLY A 32 -17.03 -1.23 2.60
C GLY A 32 -17.34 -2.45 3.47
N ALA A 33 -18.58 -2.95 3.38
CA ALA A 33 -19.02 -4.11 4.13
C ALA A 33 -18.43 -5.42 3.56
N SER A 34 -17.72 -6.17 4.40
CA SER A 34 -17.19 -7.49 4.04
C SER A 34 -18.31 -8.54 3.86
N ALA A 35 -17.98 -9.61 3.14
CA ALA A 35 -18.85 -10.77 2.98
C ALA A 35 -19.26 -11.36 4.34
N SER A 36 -20.56 -11.59 4.53
CA SER A 36 -21.07 -12.27 5.73
C SER A 36 -21.21 -13.77 5.47
N HIS A 37 -20.65 -14.60 6.37
CA HIS A 37 -20.81 -16.06 6.32
C HIS A 37 -22.29 -16.51 6.37
N ALA A 38 -23.18 -15.70 6.94
CA ALA A 38 -24.61 -15.98 6.97
C ALA A 38 -25.25 -16.14 5.57
N LEU A 39 -24.61 -15.59 4.53
CA LEU A 39 -25.04 -15.73 3.13
C LEU A 39 -24.54 -17.05 2.49
N PHE A 40 -23.67 -17.79 3.17
CA PHE A 40 -22.98 -18.99 2.68
C PHE A 40 -22.97 -20.11 3.73
N PRO A 41 -24.15 -20.55 4.23
CA PRO A 41 -24.23 -21.52 5.33
C PRO A 41 -23.64 -22.90 4.97
N ASP A 42 -23.62 -23.25 3.69
CA ASP A 42 -23.11 -24.53 3.19
C ASP A 42 -21.58 -24.58 3.09
N CYS A 43 -20.90 -23.43 3.10
CA CYS A 43 -19.43 -23.40 3.14
C CYS A 43 -18.95 -23.46 4.60
N PRO A 44 -18.01 -24.37 4.94
CA PRO A 44 -17.36 -24.37 6.25
C PRO A 44 -16.77 -22.99 6.59
N LEU A 45 -16.89 -22.56 7.85
CA LEU A 45 -16.51 -21.21 8.27
C LEU A 45 -15.02 -20.91 8.04
N ASP A 46 -14.16 -21.90 8.25
CA ASP A 46 -12.72 -21.84 7.98
C ASP A 46 -12.44 -21.69 6.48
N ALA A 47 -13.06 -22.52 5.64
CA ALA A 47 -12.93 -22.46 4.19
C ALA A 47 -13.43 -21.12 3.63
N PHE A 48 -14.50 -20.56 4.20
CA PHE A 48 -15.03 -19.25 3.83
C PHE A 48 -14.01 -18.12 4.03
N TRP A 49 -13.34 -18.09 5.19
CA TRP A 49 -12.32 -17.07 5.46
C TRP A 49 -11.08 -17.24 4.59
N GLN A 50 -10.66 -18.49 4.34
CA GLN A 50 -9.56 -18.78 3.42
C GLN A 50 -9.90 -18.36 1.98
N ALA A 51 -11.11 -18.65 1.50
CA ALA A 51 -11.57 -18.21 0.18
C ALA A 51 -11.56 -16.68 0.07
N GLY A 52 -11.98 -15.97 1.12
CA GLY A 52 -11.93 -14.51 1.16
C GLY A 52 -10.50 -13.97 1.10
N GLN A 53 -9.58 -14.60 1.83
CA GLN A 53 -8.17 -14.23 1.82
C GLN A 53 -7.47 -14.54 0.49
N GLU A 54 -7.83 -15.64 -0.17
CA GLU A 54 -7.36 -15.99 -1.53
C GLU A 54 -7.78 -14.92 -2.54
N VAL A 55 -9.06 -14.56 -2.59
CA VAL A 55 -9.56 -13.49 -3.48
C VAL A 55 -8.88 -12.17 -3.17
N ALA A 56 -8.75 -11.81 -1.90
CA ALA A 56 -8.12 -10.57 -1.49
C ALA A 56 -6.65 -10.50 -1.89
N THR A 57 -5.92 -11.60 -1.78
CA THR A 57 -4.51 -11.69 -2.15
C THR A 57 -4.35 -11.60 -3.66
N LEU A 58 -5.17 -12.36 -4.41
CA LEU A 58 -5.20 -12.31 -5.87
C LEU A 58 -5.47 -10.89 -6.38
N ALA A 59 -6.48 -10.22 -5.82
CA ALA A 59 -6.86 -8.86 -6.19
C ALA A 59 -5.70 -7.86 -5.98
N ARG A 60 -5.00 -7.96 -4.84
CA ARG A 60 -3.82 -7.13 -4.56
C ARG A 60 -2.65 -7.46 -5.49
N ASP A 61 -2.40 -8.73 -5.77
CA ASP A 61 -1.30 -9.16 -6.62
C ASP A 61 -1.48 -8.74 -8.08
N VAL A 62 -2.69 -8.86 -8.62
CA VAL A 62 -3.05 -8.36 -9.95
C VAL A 62 -2.94 -6.84 -10.01
N THR A 63 -3.48 -6.13 -9.01
CA THR A 63 -3.45 -4.66 -8.97
C THR A 63 -2.03 -4.12 -8.89
N ALA A 64 -1.18 -4.75 -8.09
CA ALA A 64 0.24 -4.40 -7.94
C ALA A 64 1.13 -4.86 -9.10
N GLY A 65 0.58 -5.54 -10.12
CA GLY A 65 1.35 -6.05 -11.26
C GLY A 65 2.29 -7.21 -10.91
N ARG A 66 2.10 -7.88 -9.76
CA ARG A 66 2.85 -9.09 -9.38
C ARG A 66 2.38 -10.33 -10.14
N LEU A 67 1.11 -10.34 -10.55
CA LEU A 67 0.53 -11.38 -11.38
C LEU A 67 -0.07 -10.78 -12.65
N THR A 68 0.18 -11.43 -13.78
CA THR A 68 -0.57 -11.17 -15.02
C THR A 68 -1.97 -11.77 -14.92
N GLN A 69 -2.92 -11.27 -15.71
CA GLN A 69 -4.28 -11.80 -15.77
C GLN A 69 -4.30 -13.32 -16.08
N HIS A 70 -3.44 -13.78 -16.99
CA HIS A 70 -3.33 -15.21 -17.32
C HIS A 70 -2.87 -16.04 -16.11
N GLN A 71 -1.86 -15.58 -15.36
CA GLN A 71 -1.38 -16.27 -14.15
C GLN A 71 -2.45 -16.26 -13.05
N ALA A 72 -3.17 -15.16 -12.89
CA ALA A 72 -4.27 -15.05 -11.95
C ALA A 72 -5.38 -16.06 -12.26
N CYS A 73 -5.83 -16.14 -13.52
CA CYS A 73 -6.87 -17.11 -13.88
C CYS A 73 -6.38 -18.57 -13.82
N ALA A 74 -5.08 -18.82 -14.01
CA ALA A 74 -4.50 -20.16 -13.82
C ALA A 74 -4.56 -20.63 -12.34
N GLN A 75 -4.37 -19.72 -11.38
CA GLN A 75 -4.54 -20.03 -9.95
C GLN A 75 -6.00 -20.38 -9.61
N LEU A 76 -6.96 -19.88 -10.38
CA LEU A 76 -8.39 -20.15 -10.24
C LEU A 76 -8.87 -21.39 -11.03
N SER A 77 -7.96 -22.15 -11.65
CA SER A 77 -8.31 -23.34 -12.45
C SER A 77 -9.20 -24.38 -11.75
N PRO A 78 -9.16 -24.59 -10.41
CA PRO A 78 -10.08 -25.51 -9.74
C PRO A 78 -11.57 -25.13 -9.84
N LEU A 79 -11.89 -23.85 -10.14
CA LEU A 79 -13.27 -23.36 -10.27
C LEU A 79 -13.87 -23.64 -11.65
N GLY A 80 -13.06 -24.05 -12.62
CA GLY A 80 -13.45 -24.12 -14.03
C GLY A 80 -13.23 -22.80 -14.77
N GLN A 81 -13.11 -22.89 -16.10
CA GLN A 81 -12.67 -21.78 -16.95
C GLN A 81 -13.59 -20.56 -16.91
N GLU A 82 -14.92 -20.77 -16.93
CA GLU A 82 -15.91 -19.69 -16.94
C GLU A 82 -15.91 -18.92 -15.61
N ALA A 83 -15.93 -19.64 -14.48
CA ALA A 83 -15.89 -19.04 -13.16
C ALA A 83 -14.57 -18.29 -12.92
N ALA A 84 -13.44 -18.88 -13.30
CA ALA A 84 -12.12 -18.24 -13.20
C ALA A 84 -12.05 -16.94 -14.02
N ALA A 85 -12.55 -16.96 -15.26
CA ALA A 85 -12.60 -15.77 -16.11
C ALA A 85 -13.46 -14.66 -15.50
N SER A 86 -14.63 -15.01 -14.97
CA SER A 86 -15.53 -14.04 -14.35
C SER A 86 -14.92 -13.38 -13.11
N VAL A 87 -14.23 -14.14 -12.25
CA VAL A 87 -13.51 -13.57 -11.10
C VAL A 87 -12.38 -12.63 -11.54
N CYS A 88 -11.59 -13.05 -12.54
CA CYS A 88 -10.54 -12.20 -13.10
C CYS A 88 -11.10 -10.88 -13.65
N GLU A 89 -12.23 -10.93 -14.36
CA GLU A 89 -12.90 -9.75 -14.92
C GLU A 89 -13.35 -8.79 -13.82
N VAL A 90 -13.98 -9.28 -12.74
CA VAL A 90 -14.41 -8.46 -11.60
C VAL A 90 -13.22 -7.76 -10.94
N VAL A 91 -12.11 -8.48 -10.72
CA VAL A 91 -10.88 -7.90 -10.14
C VAL A 91 -10.30 -6.82 -11.07
N SER A 92 -10.22 -7.10 -12.37
CA SER A 92 -9.72 -6.14 -13.35
C SER A 92 -10.59 -4.89 -13.45
N ALA A 93 -11.91 -5.03 -13.42
CA ALA A 93 -12.85 -3.92 -13.51
C ALA A 93 -12.75 -2.96 -12.31
N ARG A 94 -12.39 -3.48 -11.13
CA ARG A 94 -12.27 -2.71 -9.87
C ARG A 94 -10.84 -2.36 -9.48
N ARG A 95 -9.91 -2.46 -10.43
CA ARG A 95 -8.47 -2.28 -10.18
C ARG A 95 -8.14 -0.93 -9.52
N GLU A 96 -8.73 0.16 -9.98
CA GLU A 96 -8.42 1.49 -9.43
C GLU A 96 -8.93 1.67 -7.99
N GLU A 97 -10.12 1.16 -7.66
CA GLU A 97 -10.62 1.14 -6.27
C GLU A 97 -9.68 0.36 -5.34
N ILE A 98 -9.23 -0.82 -5.79
CA ILE A 98 -8.29 -1.66 -5.05
C ILE A 98 -6.95 -0.93 -4.88
N LYS A 99 -6.47 -0.25 -5.92
CA LYS A 99 -5.22 0.53 -5.88
C LYS A 99 -5.31 1.65 -4.84
N GLU A 100 -6.39 2.42 -4.85
CA GLU A 100 -6.63 3.47 -3.86
C GLU A 100 -6.71 2.91 -2.44
N ALA A 101 -7.38 1.77 -2.25
CA ALA A 101 -7.46 1.09 -0.97
C ALA A 101 -6.08 0.66 -0.45
N MET A 102 -5.25 0.08 -1.31
CA MET A 102 -3.88 -0.31 -0.98
C MET A 102 -3.00 0.89 -0.62
N VAL A 103 -3.14 2.01 -1.33
CA VAL A 103 -2.44 3.26 -0.99
C VAL A 103 -2.89 3.77 0.38
N ARG A 104 -4.20 3.77 0.64
CA ARG A 104 -4.76 4.20 1.93
C ARG A 104 -4.28 3.31 3.09
N GLU A 105 -4.25 1.99 2.89
CA GLU A 105 -3.71 1.02 3.86
C GLU A 105 -2.23 1.29 4.13
N SER A 106 -1.44 1.52 3.08
CA SER A 106 -0.01 1.87 3.19
C SER A 106 0.19 3.17 3.96
N LEU A 107 -0.54 4.23 3.63
CA LEU A 107 -0.49 5.52 4.32
C LEU A 107 -0.91 5.38 5.79
N ALA A 108 -1.97 4.62 6.06
CA ALA A 108 -2.43 4.34 7.42
C ALA A 108 -1.43 3.52 8.25
N SER A 109 -0.49 2.82 7.62
CA SER A 109 0.57 2.05 8.30
C SER A 109 1.92 2.78 8.36
N THR A 110 2.04 3.96 7.76
CA THR A 110 3.29 4.69 7.63
C THR A 110 3.33 5.92 8.54
N THR A 111 4.51 6.26 9.05
CA THR A 111 4.73 7.52 9.76
C THR A 111 4.73 8.67 8.76
N THR A 112 3.87 9.66 8.98
CA THR A 112 3.72 10.81 8.07
C THR A 112 4.34 12.07 8.66
N LEU A 113 5.05 12.85 7.85
CA LEU A 113 5.44 14.22 8.20
C LEU A 113 4.19 15.11 8.24
N THR A 114 3.93 15.74 9.37
CA THR A 114 2.74 16.59 9.59
C THR A 114 3.07 18.08 9.58
N ASP A 115 4.28 18.44 10.02
CA ASP A 115 4.73 19.83 10.06
C ASP A 115 6.26 19.90 10.02
N PHE A 116 6.81 21.06 9.67
CA PHE A 116 8.25 21.31 9.75
C PHE A 116 8.55 22.77 10.08
N ASP A 117 9.54 22.98 10.94
CA ASP A 117 10.08 24.29 11.29
C ASP A 117 11.56 24.34 10.92
N TRP A 118 12.05 25.55 10.61
CA TRP A 118 13.48 25.74 10.36
C TRP A 118 13.98 27.07 10.91
N ASN A 119 15.27 27.12 11.22
CA ASN A 119 15.98 28.35 11.49
C ASN A 119 17.40 28.30 10.91
N VAL A 120 18.00 29.47 10.75
CA VAL A 120 19.39 29.63 10.33
C VAL A 120 20.15 30.26 11.49
N LYS A 121 21.28 29.65 11.86
CA LYS A 121 22.22 30.18 12.82
C LYS A 121 23.61 30.27 12.22
N VAL A 122 24.44 31.14 12.76
CA VAL A 122 25.84 31.25 12.37
C VAL A 122 26.69 30.62 13.46
N ALA A 123 27.37 29.53 13.15
CA ALA A 123 28.31 28.88 14.05
C ALA A 123 29.73 29.37 13.78
N VAL A 124 30.54 29.42 14.83
CA VAL A 124 31.98 29.64 14.72
C VAL A 124 32.62 28.29 14.48
N SER A 125 33.28 28.13 13.33
CA SER A 125 33.99 26.89 13.01
C SER A 125 35.23 26.73 13.88
N SER A 126 35.42 25.55 14.47
CA SER A 126 36.61 25.21 15.26
C SER A 126 37.79 24.73 14.41
N SER A 127 37.61 24.53 13.09
CA SER A 127 38.60 23.86 12.22
C SER A 127 39.59 24.80 11.53
N THR A 128 39.45 26.11 11.68
CA THR A 128 40.33 27.11 11.05
C THR A 128 40.57 28.28 12.01
N VAL A 129 41.84 28.69 12.16
CA VAL A 129 42.30 29.78 13.05
C VAL A 129 41.78 31.17 12.61
N LEU A 130 41.14 31.26 11.45
CA LEU A 130 40.42 32.44 10.97
C LEU A 130 38.93 32.20 11.18
N ASP A 131 38.28 33.04 11.99
CA ASP A 131 36.86 33.04 12.37
C ASP A 131 35.90 32.99 11.15
N LEU A 132 35.78 31.85 10.50
CA LEU A 132 34.79 31.65 9.45
C LEU A 132 33.45 31.34 10.11
N LYS A 133 32.59 32.35 10.09
CA LYS A 133 31.15 32.24 10.35
C LYS A 133 30.53 31.25 9.36
N GLN A 134 30.23 30.04 9.80
CA GLN A 134 29.56 29.04 8.97
C GLN A 134 28.05 29.09 9.21
N PRO A 135 27.23 29.38 8.18
CA PRO A 135 25.79 29.26 8.31
C PRO A 135 25.39 27.80 8.46
N LEU A 136 24.52 27.52 9.42
CA LEU A 136 23.92 26.22 9.67
C LEU A 136 22.40 26.37 9.69
N VAL A 137 21.71 25.40 9.12
CA VAL A 137 20.25 25.26 9.19
C VAL A 137 19.92 24.24 10.26
N THR A 138 19.03 24.60 11.18
CA THR A 138 18.36 23.63 12.05
C THR A 138 16.98 23.36 11.47
N LEU A 139 16.74 22.12 11.04
CA LEU A 139 15.46 21.64 10.55
C LEU A 139 14.80 20.77 11.62
N ARG A 140 13.57 21.09 11.99
CA ARG A 140 12.72 20.30 12.88
C ARG A 140 11.58 19.70 12.06
N LEU A 141 11.41 18.39 12.17
CA LEU A 141 10.39 17.60 11.49
C LEU A 141 9.42 17.04 12.53
N HIS A 142 8.15 17.39 12.39
CA HIS A 142 7.07 16.84 13.21
C HIS A 142 6.44 15.69 12.44
N THR A 143 6.48 14.50 13.03
CA THR A 143 5.94 13.29 12.42
C THR A 143 4.84 12.69 13.28
N SER A 144 3.83 12.09 12.66
CA SER A 144 2.78 11.34 13.33
C SER A 144 2.80 9.90 12.88
N SER A 145 2.81 8.98 13.83
CA SER A 145 2.63 7.56 13.56
C SER A 145 1.14 7.23 13.35
N PRO A 146 0.84 6.09 12.70
CA PRO A 146 -0.50 5.51 12.62
C PRO A 146 -1.25 5.41 13.95
N HIS A 147 -0.51 5.23 15.05
CA HIS A 147 -1.07 5.03 16.38
C HIS A 147 -1.23 6.35 17.15
N GLY A 148 -1.13 7.49 16.45
CA GLY A 148 -1.28 8.83 17.04
C GLY A 148 -0.06 9.29 17.85
N HIS A 149 1.06 8.56 17.80
CA HIS A 149 2.28 9.00 18.46
C HIS A 149 2.96 10.08 17.61
N GLN A 150 3.11 11.26 18.19
CA GLN A 150 3.89 12.33 17.57
C GLN A 150 5.36 12.23 17.96
N ARG A 151 6.24 12.56 17.01
CA ARG A 151 7.68 12.58 17.21
C ARG A 151 8.30 13.77 16.49
N ASP A 152 9.13 14.49 17.23
CA ASP A 152 9.95 15.58 16.71
C ASP A 152 11.36 15.06 16.41
N THR A 153 11.84 15.31 15.20
CA THR A 153 13.22 15.03 14.80
C THR A 153 13.90 16.33 14.45
N VAL A 154 15.05 16.60 15.06
CA VAL A 154 15.83 17.81 14.80
C VAL A 154 17.15 17.41 14.16
N VAL A 155 17.46 18.03 13.02
CA VAL A 155 18.69 17.82 12.26
C VAL A 155 19.34 19.17 12.02
N GLU A 156 20.65 19.22 12.20
CA GLU A 156 21.46 20.38 11.88
C GLU A 156 22.28 20.09 10.63
N MET A 157 22.27 21.02 9.67
CA MET A 157 22.85 20.82 8.36
C MET A 157 23.65 22.05 7.92
N THR A 158 24.73 21.77 7.21
CA THR A 158 25.46 22.74 6.40
C THR A 158 24.69 23.05 5.12
N GLU A 159 25.08 24.12 4.42
CA GLU A 159 24.52 24.47 3.10
C GLU A 159 24.60 23.30 2.10
N ALA A 160 25.75 22.62 2.04
CA ALA A 160 25.94 21.48 1.15
C ALA A 160 25.01 20.29 1.47
N GLU A 161 24.73 20.04 2.74
CA GLU A 161 23.80 18.99 3.17
C GLU A 161 22.35 19.37 2.85
N VAL A 162 21.99 20.65 2.98
CA VAL A 162 20.68 21.16 2.55
C VAL A 162 20.49 21.00 1.04
N ASP A 163 21.49 21.36 0.24
CA ASP A 163 21.45 21.17 -1.21
C ASP A 163 21.30 19.70 -1.60
N SER A 164 22.02 18.80 -0.92
CA SER A 164 21.88 17.35 -1.10
C SER A 164 20.48 16.87 -0.74
N LEU A 165 19.91 17.32 0.38
CA LEU A 165 18.55 16.98 0.79
C LEU A 165 17.53 17.44 -0.26
N LEU A 166 17.64 18.67 -0.74
CA LEU A 166 16.76 19.21 -1.77
C LEU A 166 16.86 18.45 -3.09
N ALA A 167 18.06 18.01 -3.48
CA ALA A 167 18.25 17.18 -4.67
C ALA A 167 17.51 15.84 -4.53
N THR A 168 17.68 15.14 -3.41
CA THR A 168 16.99 13.87 -3.13
C THR A 168 15.47 14.04 -3.13
N LEU A 169 14.95 15.12 -2.54
CA LEU A 169 13.50 15.38 -2.52
C LEU A 169 12.94 15.67 -3.92
N LYS A 170 13.68 16.39 -4.77
CA LYS A 170 13.28 16.65 -6.17
C LYS A 170 13.28 15.37 -7.00
N GLU A 171 14.27 14.50 -6.83
CA GLU A 171 14.33 13.20 -7.50
C GLU A 171 13.16 12.29 -7.09
N ALA A 172 12.83 12.27 -5.79
CA ALA A 172 11.67 11.54 -5.29
C ALA A 172 10.36 12.10 -5.87
N GLN A 173 10.21 13.43 -5.94
CA GLN A 173 9.05 14.08 -6.55
C GLN A 173 8.90 13.72 -8.04
N ALA A 174 9.99 13.76 -8.81
CA ALA A 174 9.98 13.39 -10.22
C ALA A 174 9.58 11.91 -10.41
N SER A 175 10.11 11.03 -9.56
CA SER A 175 9.79 9.59 -9.61
C SER A 175 8.31 9.31 -9.32
N LEU A 176 7.71 10.05 -8.38
CA LEU A 176 6.28 9.97 -8.09
C LEU A 176 5.41 10.48 -9.24
N GLY A 177 5.83 11.56 -9.91
CA GLY A 177 5.13 12.09 -11.09
C GLY A 177 4.99 11.04 -12.19
N ASN A 178 6.07 10.31 -12.50
CA ASN A 178 6.08 9.26 -13.52
C ASN A 178 5.23 8.01 -13.16
N LEU A 179 4.82 7.85 -11.89
CA LEU A 179 3.97 6.74 -11.43
C LEU A 179 2.48 7.10 -11.44
N LEU A 180 2.15 8.38 -11.61
CA LEU A 180 0.78 8.93 -11.63
C LEU A 180 0.31 9.29 -13.05
N GLU A 181 1.18 9.21 -14.05
CA GLU A 181 0.86 9.23 -15.49
C GLU A 181 0.75 7.81 -16.06
#